data_AF-A0A5A7MQZ7-F1
#
_entry.id   AF-A0A5A7MQZ7-F1
#
_cell.length_a   1.000
_cell.length_b   1.000
_cell.length_c   1.000
_cell.angle_alpha   90.00
_cell.angle_beta   90.00
_cell.angle_gamma   90.00
#
_symmetry.space_group_name_H-M   'P 1'
#
loop_
_entity.id
_entity.type
_entity.pdbx_description
1 polymer ?
#
loop_
_entity_poly.entity_id
_entity_poly.type
_entity_poly.pdbx_seq_one_letter_code
_entity_poly.pdbx_strand_id
1 'polypeptide(L)'
;MAATRQPNHEQDYASAGFGNRLGMGHRPALLVVDIVKAYLDPASPLYANVEPAAKAAGNLVNAARKANIPVIFTNVRYTPGGADGGLFFRKVASLKVLEAGTLWENFPITRPPSAMNWW
;
A
#
# COMPACT_ATOMS: atom_id res chain seq x y z
N MET A 1 -9.75 31.19 -36.95
CA MET A 1 -10.10 30.44 -35.73
C MET A 1 -9.41 29.08 -35.83
N ALA A 2 -8.21 28.91 -35.26
CA ALA A 2 -7.55 27.61 -35.24
C ALA A 2 -8.19 26.75 -34.14
N ALA A 3 -8.66 25.56 -34.49
CA ALA A 3 -9.28 24.64 -33.55
C ALA A 3 -8.25 24.20 -32.51
N THR A 4 -8.57 24.38 -31.23
CA THR A 4 -7.74 23.90 -30.12
C THR A 4 -7.69 22.37 -30.18
N ARG A 5 -6.50 21.82 -30.46
CA ARG A 5 -6.27 20.36 -30.41
C ARG A 5 -6.53 19.88 -28.99
N GLN A 6 -7.46 18.94 -28.82
CA GLN A 6 -7.58 18.21 -27.54
C GLN A 6 -6.28 17.44 -27.30
N PRO A 7 -5.67 17.58 -26.12
CA PRO A 7 -4.43 16.87 -25.81
C PRO A 7 -4.68 15.36 -25.85
N ASN A 8 -3.81 14.65 -26.55
CA ASN A 8 -3.82 13.19 -26.58
C ASN A 8 -2.71 12.71 -25.65
N HIS A 9 -3.07 12.48 -24.39
CA HIS A 9 -2.11 12.15 -23.34
C HIS A 9 -1.29 10.89 -23.68
N GLU A 10 -1.88 9.89 -24.35
CA GLU A 10 -1.16 8.68 -24.75
C GLU A 10 -0.07 8.99 -25.79
N GLN A 11 -0.38 9.84 -26.78
CA GLN A 11 0.62 10.29 -27.77
C GLN A 11 1.69 11.15 -27.13
N ASP A 12 1.34 12.00 -26.17
CA ASP A 12 2.29 12.84 -25.45
C ASP A 12 3.25 11.96 -24.61
N TYR A 13 2.73 10.95 -23.89
CA TYR A 13 3.54 9.97 -23.18
C TYR A 13 4.47 9.18 -24.12
N ALA A 14 3.92 8.68 -25.22
CA ALA A 14 4.69 7.88 -26.18
C ALA A 14 5.82 8.72 -26.83
N SER A 15 5.51 9.94 -27.26
CA SER A 15 6.49 10.84 -27.90
C SER A 15 7.57 11.33 -26.92
N ALA A 16 7.23 11.48 -25.64
CA ALA A 16 8.20 11.78 -24.59
C ALA A 16 9.01 10.56 -24.11
N GLY A 17 8.77 9.37 -24.67
CA GLY A 17 9.54 8.16 -24.36
C GLY A 17 9.13 7.44 -23.07
N PHE A 18 7.92 7.68 -22.55
CA PHE A 18 7.37 6.91 -21.44
C PHE A 18 6.95 5.49 -21.89
N GLY A 19 6.80 4.57 -20.93
CA GLY A 19 6.34 3.20 -21.18
C GLY A 19 7.44 2.20 -21.55
N ASN A 20 8.71 2.60 -21.53
CA ASN A 20 9.85 1.70 -21.70
C ASN A 20 9.92 0.64 -20.57
N ARG A 21 10.52 -0.52 -20.88
CA ARG A 21 10.69 -1.63 -19.93
C ARG A 21 11.99 -1.45 -19.13
N LEU A 22 11.90 -1.44 -17.81
CA LEU A 22 13.08 -1.43 -16.92
C LEU A 22 13.73 -2.81 -16.78
N GLY A 23 12.95 -3.89 -16.91
CA GLY A 23 13.40 -5.26 -16.62
C GLY A 23 13.42 -5.59 -15.12
N MET A 24 13.79 -6.84 -14.80
CA MET A 24 13.88 -7.33 -13.42
C MET A 24 15.35 -7.33 -12.97
N GLY A 25 15.59 -6.99 -11.71
CA GLY A 25 16.93 -7.12 -11.10
C GLY A 25 17.22 -8.54 -10.60
N HIS A 26 18.46 -8.76 -10.13
CA HIS A 26 18.92 -10.07 -9.64
C HIS A 26 18.68 -10.32 -8.14
N ARG A 27 18.31 -9.28 -7.39
CA ARG A 27 18.12 -9.33 -5.92
C ARG A 27 16.83 -8.61 -5.53
N PRO A 28 15.65 -9.21 -5.79
CA PRO A 28 14.38 -8.55 -5.54
C PRO A 28 14.04 -8.50 -4.05
N ALA A 29 13.12 -7.61 -3.69
CA ALA A 29 12.37 -7.62 -2.44
C ALA A 29 10.90 -7.33 -2.75
N LEU A 30 9.99 -7.85 -1.93
CA LEU A 30 8.55 -7.55 -2.00
C LEU A 30 8.19 -6.54 -0.92
N LEU A 31 7.75 -5.36 -1.32
CA LEU A 31 7.17 -4.34 -0.43
C LEU A 31 5.64 -4.41 -0.51
N VAL A 32 5.00 -4.69 0.63
CA VAL A 32 3.54 -4.73 0.78
C VAL A 32 3.12 -3.45 1.50
N VAL A 33 2.54 -2.53 0.73
CA VAL A 33 2.21 -1.19 1.22
C VAL A 33 0.78 -1.16 1.76
N ASP A 34 0.65 -0.90 3.05
CA ASP A 34 -0.58 -0.48 3.74
C ASP A 34 -1.80 -1.39 3.49
N ILE A 35 -1.59 -2.69 3.25
CA ILE A 35 -2.66 -3.67 3.23
C ILE A 35 -3.03 -3.99 4.68
N VAL A 36 -3.90 -3.17 5.27
CA VAL A 36 -4.41 -3.29 6.64
C VAL A 36 -5.92 -3.48 6.65
N LYS A 37 -6.46 -3.94 7.78
CA LYS A 37 -7.90 -4.19 7.95
C LYS A 37 -8.77 -2.95 7.66
N ALA A 38 -8.26 -1.74 7.94
CA ALA A 38 -8.92 -0.47 7.60
C ALA A 38 -9.47 -0.40 6.17
N TYR A 39 -8.77 -1.00 5.20
CA TYR A 39 -9.18 -0.93 3.79
C TYR A 39 -10.06 -2.10 3.35
N LEU A 40 -10.22 -3.15 4.19
CA LEU A 40 -10.88 -4.41 3.84
C LEU A 40 -12.15 -4.71 4.64
N ASP A 41 -12.33 -4.06 5.78
CA ASP A 41 -13.51 -4.27 6.62
C ASP A 41 -14.60 -3.25 6.23
N PRO A 42 -15.79 -3.69 5.77
CA PRO A 42 -16.88 -2.80 5.33
C PRO A 42 -17.40 -1.84 6.40
N ALA A 43 -17.15 -2.10 7.68
CA ALA A 43 -17.51 -1.15 8.73
C ALA A 43 -16.52 0.02 8.84
N SER A 44 -15.43 0.04 8.05
CA SER A 44 -14.42 1.09 8.13
C SER A 44 -14.91 2.33 7.41
N PRO A 45 -14.65 3.53 7.95
CA PRO A 45 -14.70 4.73 7.14
C PRO A 45 -13.63 4.78 6.04
N LEU A 46 -12.63 3.87 6.06
CA LEU A 46 -11.59 3.74 5.04
C LEU A 46 -11.80 2.54 4.08
N TYR A 47 -12.95 1.87 4.13
CA TYR A 47 -13.19 0.69 3.30
C TYR A 47 -13.02 1.02 1.82
N ALA A 48 -12.15 0.27 1.14
CA ALA A 48 -11.76 0.55 -0.24
C ALA A 48 -12.24 -0.51 -1.23
N ASN A 49 -12.85 -1.60 -0.77
CA ASN A 49 -13.31 -2.71 -1.63
C ASN A 49 -12.18 -3.28 -2.51
N VAL A 50 -11.04 -3.60 -1.85
CA VAL A 50 -9.77 -4.02 -2.49
C VAL A 50 -9.37 -5.46 -2.13
N GLU A 51 -10.34 -6.29 -1.71
CA GLU A 51 -10.14 -7.70 -1.36
C GLU A 51 -9.43 -8.49 -2.48
N PRO A 52 -9.74 -8.28 -3.78
CA PRO A 52 -9.02 -8.95 -4.85
C PRO A 52 -7.52 -8.61 -4.87
N ALA A 53 -7.16 -7.34 -4.62
CA ALA A 53 -5.77 -6.90 -4.56
C ALA A 53 -5.06 -7.46 -3.31
N ALA A 54 -5.73 -7.46 -2.16
CA ALA A 54 -5.20 -8.07 -0.93
C ALA A 54 -4.96 -9.58 -1.11
N LYS A 55 -5.86 -10.29 -1.79
CA LYS A 55 -5.69 -11.71 -2.14
C LYS A 55 -4.49 -11.93 -3.07
N ALA A 56 -4.35 -11.11 -4.11
CA ALA A 56 -3.21 -11.18 -5.02
C ALA A 56 -1.88 -10.90 -4.29
N ALA A 57 -1.85 -9.91 -3.40
CA ALA A 57 -0.69 -9.62 -2.56
C ALA A 57 -0.35 -10.81 -1.64
N GLY A 58 -1.34 -11.47 -1.05
CA GLY A 58 -1.13 -12.70 -0.27
C GLY A 58 -0.46 -13.82 -1.08
N ASN A 59 -0.83 -13.98 -2.36
CA ASN A 59 -0.16 -14.93 -3.26
C ASN A 59 1.30 -14.56 -3.51
N LEU A 60 1.59 -13.27 -3.73
CA LEU A 60 2.96 -12.78 -3.91
C LEU A 60 3.80 -12.97 -2.65
N VAL A 61 3.25 -12.69 -1.46
CA VAL A 61 3.91 -12.92 -0.17
C VAL A 61 4.29 -14.38 -0.01
N ASN A 62 3.37 -15.30 -0.32
CA ASN A 62 3.64 -16.74 -0.26
C ASN A 62 4.74 -17.17 -1.24
N ALA A 63 4.69 -16.67 -2.47
CA ALA A 63 5.71 -16.96 -3.49
C ALA A 63 7.09 -16.41 -3.11
N ALA A 64 7.15 -15.15 -2.65
CA ALA A 64 8.37 -14.49 -2.21
C ALA A 64 9.03 -15.23 -1.05
N ARG A 65 8.23 -15.62 -0.03
CA ARG A 65 8.73 -16.42 1.10
C ARG A 65 9.29 -17.77 0.65
N LYS A 66 8.58 -18.50 -0.22
CA LYS A 66 9.07 -19.78 -0.78
C LYS A 66 10.39 -19.62 -1.55
N ALA A 67 10.60 -18.46 -2.17
CA ALA A 67 11.81 -18.14 -2.92
C ALA A 67 12.91 -17.47 -2.08
N ASN A 68 12.76 -17.36 -0.75
CA ASN A 68 13.67 -16.63 0.14
C ASN A 68 13.88 -15.16 -0.26
N ILE A 69 12.88 -14.54 -0.89
CA ILE A 69 12.86 -13.12 -1.22
C ILE A 69 12.42 -12.32 0.02
N PRO A 70 13.11 -11.24 0.41
CA PRO A 70 12.70 -10.39 1.52
C PRO A 70 11.27 -9.86 1.32
N VAL A 71 10.43 -9.96 2.35
CA VAL A 71 9.07 -9.40 2.35
C VAL A 71 8.97 -8.35 3.46
N ILE A 72 8.66 -7.13 3.08
CA ILE A 72 8.56 -5.96 3.96
C ILE A 72 7.12 -5.49 3.94
N PHE A 73 6.51 -5.31 5.11
CA PHE A 73 5.17 -4.75 5.26
C PHE A 73 5.28 -3.33 5.82
N THR A 74 4.47 -2.42 5.30
CA THR A 74 4.27 -1.10 5.89
C THR A 74 2.83 -0.94 6.34
N ASN A 75 2.64 -0.21 7.43
CA ASN A 75 1.36 0.37 7.77
C ASN A 75 1.55 1.79 8.29
N VAL A 76 0.52 2.60 8.10
CA VAL A 76 0.37 3.86 8.81
C VAL A 76 -0.13 3.56 10.23
N ARG A 77 0.54 4.16 11.22
CA ARG A 77 0.19 4.06 12.63
C ARG A 77 0.37 5.42 13.28
N TYR A 78 -0.68 5.92 13.92
CA TYR A 78 -0.64 7.19 14.64
C TYR A 78 -0.62 6.96 16.15
N THR A 79 0.07 7.85 16.85
CA THR A 79 -0.08 7.99 18.30
C THR A 79 -1.54 8.37 18.61
N PRO A 80 -2.19 7.82 19.65
CA PRO A 80 -3.55 8.21 20.02
C PRO A 80 -3.68 9.74 20.13
N GLY A 81 -4.68 10.31 19.46
CA GLY A 81 -4.85 11.76 19.33
C GLY A 81 -4.11 12.38 18.13
N GLY A 82 -3.34 11.60 17.36
CA GLY A 82 -2.75 12.00 16.08
C GLY A 82 -1.60 13.00 16.18
N ALA A 83 -0.87 13.03 17.30
CA ALA A 83 0.21 13.99 17.53
C ALA A 83 1.33 13.92 16.47
N ASP A 84 1.55 12.75 15.89
CA ASP A 84 2.51 12.44 14.83
C ASP A 84 1.92 12.49 13.42
N GLY A 85 0.62 12.77 13.27
CA GLY A 85 -0.09 12.69 11.99
C GLY A 85 -0.13 13.97 11.16
N GLY A 86 0.29 15.09 11.73
CA GLY A 86 0.45 16.37 11.03
C GLY A 86 -0.78 16.82 10.23
N LEU A 87 -0.54 17.44 9.08
CA LEU A 87 -1.61 17.98 8.24
C LEU A 87 -2.50 16.90 7.62
N PHE A 88 -1.95 15.71 7.34
CA PHE A 88 -2.72 14.64 6.71
C PHE A 88 -3.79 14.09 7.66
N PHE A 89 -3.42 13.84 8.91
CA PHE A 89 -4.36 13.44 9.96
C PHE A 89 -5.41 14.51 10.25
N ARG A 90 -5.01 15.79 10.23
CA ARG A 90 -5.96 16.91 10.35
C ARG A 90 -6.95 16.97 9.17
N LYS A 91 -6.47 16.71 7.95
CA LYS A 91 -7.28 16.78 6.72
C LYS A 91 -8.23 15.60 6.58
N VAL A 92 -7.79 14.41 6.97
CA VAL A 92 -8.54 13.16 6.79
C VAL A 92 -8.87 12.58 8.15
N ALA A 93 -9.99 13.04 8.73
CA ALA A 93 -10.42 12.64 10.08
C ALA A 93 -10.60 11.12 10.24
N SER A 94 -10.91 10.39 9.16
CA SER A 94 -11.04 8.94 9.16
C SER A 94 -9.74 8.20 9.50
N LEU A 95 -8.57 8.86 9.42
CA LEU A 95 -7.29 8.26 9.79
C LEU A 95 -7.17 7.91 11.28
N LYS A 96 -8.11 8.36 12.13
CA LYS A 96 -8.24 7.92 13.53
C LYS A 96 -8.36 6.41 13.69
N VAL A 97 -8.90 5.69 12.69
CA VAL A 97 -8.95 4.22 12.75
C VAL A 97 -7.58 3.57 12.68
N LEU A 98 -6.53 4.32 12.30
CA LEU A 98 -5.13 3.87 12.25
C LEU A 98 -4.32 4.31 13.47
N GLU A 99 -4.98 4.79 14.53
CA GLU A 99 -4.33 5.01 15.81
C GLU A 99 -3.84 3.68 16.41
N ALA A 100 -2.73 3.73 17.14
CA ALA A 100 -2.14 2.57 17.80
C ALA A 100 -3.15 1.90 18.75
N GLY A 101 -3.27 0.57 18.64
CA GLY A 101 -4.16 -0.23 19.51
C GLY A 101 -5.57 -0.43 18.96
N THR A 102 -5.91 0.14 17.79
CA THR A 102 -7.15 -0.21 17.10
C THR A 102 -7.04 -1.59 16.44
N LEU A 103 -8.17 -2.24 16.20
CA LEU A 103 -8.19 -3.48 15.43
C LEU A 103 -7.86 -3.26 13.95
N TRP A 104 -8.04 -2.04 13.44
CA TRP A 104 -8.06 -1.71 12.01
C TRP A 104 -6.67 -1.43 11.43
N GLU A 105 -5.69 -1.08 12.27
CA GLU A 105 -4.29 -0.89 11.86
C GLU A 105 -3.57 -2.21 11.52
N ASN A 106 -4.14 -3.36 11.91
CA ASN A 106 -3.48 -4.65 11.79
C ASN A 106 -3.42 -5.18 10.36
N PHE A 107 -2.35 -5.91 10.07
CA PHE A 107 -2.21 -6.69 8.84
C PHE A 107 -3.17 -7.88 8.80
N PRO A 108 -4.01 -8.01 7.76
CA PRO A 108 -4.87 -9.17 7.53
C PRO A 108 -4.09 -10.33 6.87
N ILE A 109 -2.98 -10.01 6.19
CA ILE A 109 -2.04 -10.99 5.66
C ILE A 109 -1.13 -11.41 6.81
N THR A 110 -0.98 -12.71 7.04
CA THR A 110 -0.16 -13.23 8.15
C THR A 110 1.27 -12.73 8.07
N ARG A 111 1.57 -11.74 8.92
CA ARG A 111 2.91 -11.54 9.48
C ARG A 111 3.28 -12.85 10.18
N PRO A 112 4.51 -13.40 10.02
CA PRO A 112 4.92 -14.49 10.91
C PRO A 112 4.73 -14.03 12.36
N PRO A 113 4.42 -14.93 13.31
CA PRO A 113 4.49 -14.61 14.73
C PRO A 113 5.82 -13.89 14.98
N SER A 114 5.82 -12.85 15.81
CA SER A 114 7.06 -12.19 16.26
C SER A 114 7.88 -13.18 17.10
N ALA A 115 8.51 -14.14 16.44
CA ALA A 115 9.50 -15.05 16.99
C ALA A 115 10.82 -14.69 16.33
N MET A 116 11.34 -13.51 16.68
CA MET A 116 12.75 -13.16 16.58
C MET A 116 12.93 -11.76 17.16
N ASN A 117 13.26 -11.72 18.45
CA ASN A 117 13.88 -10.55 19.06
C ASN A 117 15.20 -10.29 18.31
N TRP A 118 15.20 -9.24 17.50
CA TRP A 118 16.43 -8.62 16.98
C TRP A 118 16.66 -7.26 17.66
N TRP A 119 16.46 -7.25 18.98
CA TRP A 119 17.12 -6.36 19.94
C TRP A 119 17.47 -7.21 21.17
#